data_AF-A0A954RUT6-F1
#
_entry.id   AF-A0A954RUT6-F1
#
_cell.length_a   1.000
_cell.length_b   1.000
_cell.length_c   1.000
_cell.angle_alpha   90.00
_cell.angle_beta   90.00
_cell.angle_gamma   90.00
#
_symmetry.space_group_name_H-M   'P 1'
#
loop_
_entity.id
_entity.type
_entity.pdbx_description
1 polymer ?
#
loop_
_entity_poly.entity_id
_entity_poly.type
_entity_poly.pdbx_seq_one_letter_code
_entity_poly.pdbx_strand_id
1 'polypeptide(L)'
;MWKRMRRPWAWTLGMVTVALLGLQCSAAWLHPTVRDSVEQPIYAICAPDQVQALDTGRDVILWGRLPLGLYQGGRVFGTSRDALMHLQQRGMLAQGYAVCRMSGDFSKDTYQVGSQSFMSHTLQVSERIGPASLANRPFEIR
;
A
#
# COMPACT_ATOMS: atom_id res chain seq x y z
N MET A 1 22.97 -16.96 63.73
CA MET A 1 23.01 -15.50 63.48
C MET A 1 23.23 -15.28 61.98
N TRP A 2 22.21 -15.29 61.13
CA TRP A 2 21.40 -14.13 60.69
C TRP A 2 22.20 -12.93 60.13
N LYS A 3 21.88 -12.61 58.86
CA LYS A 3 22.09 -11.37 58.04
C LYS A 3 22.99 -11.65 56.83
N ARG A 4 22.66 -11.31 55.58
CA ARG A 4 21.58 -10.55 54.92
C ARG A 4 21.73 -10.83 53.41
N MET A 5 20.81 -11.52 52.76
CA MET A 5 19.86 -10.98 51.77
C MET A 5 20.21 -9.60 51.18
N ARG A 6 20.48 -9.55 49.86
CA ARG A 6 20.40 -8.42 48.88
C ARG A 6 21.16 -8.87 47.61
N ARG A 7 20.66 -8.95 46.37
CA ARG A 7 19.47 -8.47 45.65
C ARG A 7 19.37 -9.26 44.32
N PRO A 8 18.27 -9.96 43.98
CA PRO A 8 18.06 -10.53 42.65
C PRO A 8 17.43 -9.50 41.68
N TRP A 9 17.88 -8.24 41.72
CA TRP A 9 17.22 -7.13 41.00
C TRP A 9 17.84 -6.83 39.62
N ALA A 10 18.86 -7.57 39.20
CA ALA A 10 19.50 -7.34 37.91
C ALA A 10 18.77 -8.02 36.73
N TRP A 11 17.97 -9.06 37.00
CA TRP A 11 17.33 -9.85 35.93
C TRP A 11 15.95 -9.32 35.50
N THR A 12 15.30 -8.50 36.32
CA THR A 12 13.99 -7.93 35.98
C THR A 12 14.08 -6.65 35.14
N LEU A 13 15.21 -5.92 35.17
CA LEU A 13 15.37 -4.73 34.33
C LEU A 13 15.71 -5.03 32.86
N GLY A 14 16.27 -6.20 32.56
CA GLY A 14 16.62 -6.59 31.18
C GLY A 14 15.43 -7.01 30.31
N MET A 15 14.33 -7.49 30.91
CA MET A 15 13.15 -7.93 30.15
C MET A 15 12.13 -6.82 29.90
N VAL A 16 12.14 -5.74 30.69
CA VAL A 16 11.15 -4.66 30.54
C VAL A 16 11.51 -3.72 29.38
N THR A 17 12.79 -3.60 29.01
CA THR A 17 13.22 -2.76 27.88
C THR A 17 12.93 -3.37 26.50
N VAL A 18 12.84 -4.69 26.37
CA VAL A 18 12.44 -5.32 25.09
C VAL A 18 10.92 -5.22 24.87
N ALA A 19 10.12 -5.22 25.94
CA ALA A 19 8.66 -5.06 25.84
C ALA A 19 8.23 -3.63 25.50
N LEU A 20 8.99 -2.60 25.92
CA LEU A 20 8.67 -1.19 25.63
C LEU A 20 9.16 -0.68 24.28
N LEU A 21 10.12 -1.37 23.64
CA LEU A 21 10.49 -1.12 22.24
C LEU A 21 9.60 -1.92 21.24
N GLY A 22 8.74 -2.82 21.73
CA GLY A 22 7.99 -3.77 20.92
C GLY A 22 6.57 -3.35 20.49
N LEU A 23 6.07 -2.18 20.89
CA LEU A 23 4.64 -1.84 20.73
C LEU A 23 4.33 -0.57 19.93
N GLN A 24 5.32 0.00 19.24
CA GLN A 24 5.07 1.04 18.21
C GLN A 24 5.37 0.56 16.78
N CYS A 25 5.54 -0.74 16.57
CA CYS A 25 5.23 -1.34 15.28
C CYS A 25 3.70 -1.42 15.15
N SER A 26 3.04 -0.25 15.05
CA SER A 26 1.76 -0.18 14.36
C SER A 26 2.04 -0.80 13.00
N ALA A 27 1.50 -1.99 12.74
CA ALA A 27 1.68 -2.67 11.48
C ALA A 27 1.07 -1.78 10.39
N ALA A 28 1.86 -0.85 9.83
CA ALA A 28 1.42 0.10 8.81
C ALA A 28 0.97 -0.62 7.52
N TRP A 29 1.24 -1.92 7.42
CA TRP A 29 0.72 -2.82 6.39
C TRP A 29 -0.69 -3.37 6.69
N LEU A 30 -1.16 -3.34 7.95
CA LEU A 30 -2.52 -3.74 8.35
C LEU A 30 -3.56 -2.63 8.21
N HIS A 31 -3.13 -1.36 8.26
CA HIS A 31 -4.03 -0.22 8.12
C HIS A 31 -3.83 0.43 6.76
N PRO A 32 -4.86 0.53 5.91
CA PRO A 32 -4.73 1.21 4.64
C PRO A 32 -4.44 2.70 4.87
N THR A 33 -3.39 3.21 4.25
CA THR A 33 -3.10 4.63 4.21
C THR A 33 -4.08 5.31 3.25
N VAL A 34 -4.85 6.25 3.77
CA VAL A 34 -5.73 7.13 2.99
C VAL A 34 -5.26 8.56 3.23
N ARG A 35 -4.89 9.27 2.15
CA ARG A 35 -4.45 10.66 2.25
C ARG A 35 -5.58 11.61 1.94
N ASP A 36 -5.70 12.67 2.74
CA ASP A 36 -6.68 13.74 2.51
C ASP A 36 -6.33 14.58 1.27
N SER A 37 -5.04 14.70 0.94
CA SER A 37 -4.55 15.40 -0.24
C SER A 37 -3.50 14.56 -0.97
N VAL A 38 -3.65 14.48 -2.29
CA VAL A 38 -2.82 13.70 -3.21
C VAL A 38 -2.34 14.63 -4.32
N GLU A 39 -1.06 14.96 -4.31
CA GLU A 39 -0.42 15.78 -5.34
C GLU A 39 -0.11 14.94 -6.57
N GLN A 40 0.39 13.71 -6.35
CA GLN A 40 0.73 12.77 -7.40
C GLN A 40 -0.10 11.48 -7.26
N PRO A 41 -1.14 11.27 -8.08
CA PRO A 41 -1.98 10.09 -7.95
C PRO A 41 -1.20 8.80 -8.25
N ILE A 42 -1.49 7.76 -7.47
CA ILE A 42 -1.01 6.41 -7.71
C ILE A 42 -2.04 5.62 -8.52
N TYR A 43 -1.58 4.92 -9.54
CA TYR A 43 -2.41 3.99 -10.30
C TYR A 43 -1.93 2.56 -10.12
N ALA A 44 -2.86 1.63 -9.98
CA ALA A 44 -2.62 0.20 -9.86
C ALA A 44 -3.54 -0.59 -10.80
N ILE A 45 -3.27 -1.88 -10.93
CA ILE A 45 -4.11 -2.81 -11.69
C ILE A 45 -5.02 -3.55 -10.71
N CYS A 46 -6.33 -3.43 -10.90
CA CYS A 46 -7.32 -4.20 -10.18
C CYS A 46 -7.70 -5.46 -10.94
N ALA A 47 -7.81 -6.56 -10.20
CA ALA A 47 -8.36 -7.82 -10.69
C ALA A 47 -9.91 -7.76 -10.82
N PRO A 48 -10.53 -8.66 -11.60
CA PRO A 48 -11.97 -8.61 -11.87
C PRO A 48 -12.84 -8.68 -10.61
N ASP A 49 -12.44 -9.46 -9.61
CA ASP A 49 -13.10 -9.59 -8.31
C ASP A 49 -13.04 -8.29 -7.50
N GLN A 50 -11.91 -7.59 -7.54
CA GLN A 50 -11.73 -6.27 -6.93
C GLN A 50 -12.59 -5.22 -7.62
N VAL A 51 -12.64 -5.26 -8.95
CA VAL A 51 -13.53 -4.40 -9.74
C VAL A 51 -15.00 -4.64 -9.35
N GLN A 52 -15.42 -5.90 -9.26
CA GLN A 52 -16.76 -6.25 -8.82
C GLN A 52 -17.05 -5.77 -7.40
N ALA A 53 -16.08 -5.89 -6.47
CA ALA A 53 -16.23 -5.39 -5.12
C ALA A 53 -16.50 -3.88 -5.09
N LEU A 54 -15.70 -3.10 -5.84
CA LEU A 54 -15.90 -1.65 -6.01
C LEU A 54 -17.27 -1.32 -6.61
N ASP A 55 -17.68 -2.04 -7.65
CA ASP A 55 -18.98 -1.83 -8.30
C ASP A 55 -20.16 -2.12 -7.34
N THR A 56 -19.95 -2.96 -6.32
CA THR A 56 -20.92 -3.21 -5.23
C THR A 56 -20.78 -2.26 -4.03
N GLY A 57 -19.93 -1.24 -4.13
CA GLY A 57 -19.70 -0.26 -3.06
C GLY A 57 -18.87 -0.78 -1.88
N ARG A 58 -18.11 -1.85 -2.08
CA ARG A 58 -17.18 -2.37 -1.06
C ARG A 58 -15.80 -1.74 -1.20
N ASP A 59 -15.16 -1.54 -0.06
CA ASP A 59 -13.78 -1.10 -0.01
C ASP A 59 -12.83 -2.19 -0.52
N VAL A 60 -11.88 -1.78 -1.34
CA VAL A 60 -10.80 -2.64 -1.82
C VAL A 60 -9.48 -2.11 -1.29
N ILE A 61 -8.68 -3.00 -0.70
CA ILE A 61 -7.37 -2.69 -0.14
C ILE A 61 -6.33 -3.48 -0.92
N LEU A 62 -5.28 -2.78 -1.39
CA LEU A 62 -4.11 -3.41 -1.98
C LEU A 62 -2.93 -3.32 -1.02
N TRP A 63 -2.26 -4.45 -0.86
CA TRP A 63 -1.22 -4.60 0.14
C TRP A 63 0.07 -3.92 -0.31
N GLY A 64 0.67 -3.18 0.62
CA GLY A 64 2.01 -2.64 0.46
C GLY A 64 3.07 -3.70 0.70
N ARG A 65 4.30 -3.26 0.86
CA ARG A 65 5.42 -4.15 1.16
C ARG A 65 5.22 -4.84 2.52
N LEU A 66 5.38 -6.16 2.54
CA LEU A 66 5.38 -6.95 3.78
C LEU A 66 6.79 -7.03 4.39
N PRO A 67 6.88 -7.19 5.74
CA PRO A 67 8.14 -7.36 6.42
C PRO A 67 8.89 -8.60 5.92
N LEU A 68 10.21 -8.61 6.12
CA LEU A 68 11.10 -9.71 5.72
C LEU A 68 11.10 -10.01 4.21
N GLY A 69 10.57 -9.10 3.37
CA GLY A 69 10.55 -9.26 1.92
C GLY A 69 9.56 -10.32 1.42
N LEU A 70 8.60 -10.74 2.25
CA LEU A 70 7.59 -11.75 1.90
C LEU A 70 6.71 -11.32 0.73
N TYR A 71 6.53 -10.01 0.56
CA TYR A 71 5.79 -9.40 -0.54
C TYR A 71 6.34 -8.01 -0.80
N GLN A 72 6.57 -7.69 -2.08
CA GLN A 72 7.13 -6.39 -2.50
C GLN A 72 6.04 -5.30 -2.57
N GLY A 73 4.79 -5.63 -2.29
CA GLY A 73 3.67 -4.74 -2.58
C GLY A 73 3.18 -4.87 -4.01
N GLY A 74 2.00 -4.32 -4.25
CA GLY A 74 1.44 -4.23 -5.60
C GLY A 74 2.28 -3.31 -6.49
N ARG A 75 2.45 -3.71 -7.75
CA ARG A 75 3.05 -2.83 -8.78
C ARG A 75 2.14 -1.64 -9.03
N VAL A 76 2.75 -0.47 -9.14
CA VAL A 76 2.05 0.80 -9.37
C VAL A 76 2.68 1.64 -10.47
N PHE A 77 1.94 2.65 -10.90
CA PHE A 77 2.25 3.53 -12.01
C PHE A 77 1.97 4.98 -11.61
N GLY A 78 2.84 5.91 -12.01
CA GLY A 78 2.65 7.34 -11.75
C GLY A 78 1.61 7.98 -12.67
N THR A 79 1.26 7.31 -13.77
CA THR A 79 0.21 7.76 -14.68
C THR A 79 -0.76 6.64 -15.01
N SER A 80 -2.02 7.02 -15.23
CA SER A 80 -3.08 6.10 -15.64
C SER A 80 -2.83 5.55 -17.05
N ARG A 81 -2.16 6.31 -17.91
CA ARG A 81 -1.74 5.91 -19.25
C ARG A 81 -0.74 4.76 -19.20
N ASP A 82 0.27 4.83 -18.33
CA ASP A 82 1.27 3.77 -18.20
C ASP A 82 0.65 2.48 -17.67
N ALA A 83 -0.27 2.59 -16.71
CA ALA A 83 -1.04 1.46 -16.21
C ALA A 83 -1.91 0.82 -17.31
N LEU A 84 -2.58 1.64 -18.12
CA LEU A 84 -3.41 1.15 -19.24
C LEU A 84 -2.57 0.47 -20.31
N MET A 85 -1.44 1.08 -20.71
CA MET A 85 -0.54 0.48 -21.68
C MET A 85 -0.03 -0.87 -21.18
N HIS A 86 0.29 -0.98 -19.89
CA HIS A 86 0.67 -2.24 -19.28
C HIS A 86 -0.44 -3.30 -19.39
N LEU A 87 -1.68 -2.95 -19.07
CA LEU A 87 -2.83 -3.84 -19.20
C LEU A 87 -3.09 -4.28 -20.64
N GLN A 88 -2.99 -3.36 -21.60
CA GLN A 88 -3.18 -3.62 -23.03
C GLN A 88 -2.11 -4.56 -23.57
N GLN A 89 -0.84 -4.27 -23.31
CA GLN A 89 0.29 -5.09 -23.74
C GLN A 89 0.22 -6.52 -23.19
N ARG A 90 -0.40 -6.70 -22.02
CA ARG A 90 -0.57 -8.01 -21.36
C ARG A 90 -1.88 -8.71 -21.74
N GLY A 91 -2.74 -8.10 -22.57
CA GLY A 91 -4.06 -8.66 -22.91
C GLY A 91 -5.01 -8.82 -21.71
N MET A 92 -4.77 -8.08 -20.63
CA MET A 92 -5.50 -8.22 -19.37
C MET A 92 -6.85 -7.49 -19.37
N LEU A 93 -7.03 -6.48 -20.24
CA LEU A 93 -8.31 -5.80 -20.39
C LEU A 93 -9.43 -6.77 -20.77
N ALA A 94 -9.17 -7.69 -21.70
CA ALA A 94 -10.14 -8.69 -22.14
C ALA A 94 -10.51 -9.69 -21.03
N GLN A 95 -9.69 -9.78 -19.98
CA GLN A 95 -9.90 -10.65 -18.83
C GLN A 95 -10.63 -9.93 -17.67
N GLY A 96 -11.07 -8.69 -17.88
CA GLY A 96 -11.82 -7.91 -16.88
C GLY A 96 -10.96 -7.14 -15.89
N TYR A 97 -9.64 -7.08 -16.07
CA TYR A 97 -8.78 -6.22 -15.26
C TYR A 97 -9.01 -4.75 -15.62
N ALA A 98 -8.83 -3.87 -14.63
CA ALA A 98 -9.00 -2.44 -14.80
C ALA A 98 -7.85 -1.63 -14.18
N VAL A 99 -7.71 -0.38 -14.63
CA VAL A 99 -6.87 0.60 -13.94
C VAL A 99 -7.66 1.16 -12.77
N CYS A 100 -7.03 1.22 -11.61
CA CYS A 100 -7.58 1.81 -10.39
C CYS A 100 -6.68 2.92 -9.90
N ARG A 101 -7.28 3.97 -9.36
CA ARG A 101 -6.56 5.00 -8.60
C ARG A 101 -6.57 4.63 -7.12
N MET A 102 -5.44 4.85 -6.46
CA MET A 102 -5.28 4.58 -5.04
C MET A 102 -5.38 5.86 -4.22
N SER A 103 -5.69 5.71 -2.93
CA SER A 103 -5.78 6.78 -1.93
C SER A 103 -4.44 7.39 -1.52
N GLY A 104 -3.33 6.94 -2.09
CA GLY A 104 -1.97 7.36 -1.76
C GLY A 104 -1.36 8.35 -2.76
N ASP A 105 -0.19 8.88 -2.38
CA ASP A 105 0.62 9.79 -3.19
C ASP A 105 1.87 9.09 -3.72
N PHE A 106 2.09 9.14 -5.03
CA PHE A 106 3.13 8.38 -5.71
C PHE A 106 4.53 8.69 -5.19
N SER A 107 4.80 9.95 -4.82
CA SER A 107 6.11 10.36 -4.30
C SER A 107 6.36 9.90 -2.87
N LYS A 108 5.31 9.54 -2.11
CA LYS A 108 5.38 9.24 -0.67
C LYS A 108 5.13 7.76 -0.36
N ASP A 109 4.26 7.10 -1.13
CA ASP A 109 3.77 5.75 -0.83
C ASP A 109 4.26 4.68 -1.83
N THR A 110 5.31 5.01 -2.59
CA THR A 110 5.96 4.07 -3.52
C THR A 110 7.46 3.98 -3.32
N TYR A 111 8.05 2.91 -3.86
CA TYR A 111 9.49 2.73 -3.95
C TYR A 111 9.85 2.01 -5.24
N GLN A 112 11.11 2.14 -5.68
CA GLN A 112 11.59 1.54 -6.93
C GLN A 112 12.35 0.24 -6.66
N VAL A 113 12.11 -0.77 -7.50
CA VAL A 113 12.96 -1.96 -7.65
C VAL A 113 13.30 -2.10 -9.13
N GLY A 114 14.54 -1.77 -9.49
CA GLY A 114 14.94 -1.65 -10.89
C GLY A 114 14.20 -0.50 -11.58
N SER A 115 13.49 -0.79 -12.67
CA SER A 115 12.68 0.18 -13.44
C SER A 115 11.19 0.17 -13.08
N GLN A 116 10.82 -0.54 -12.01
CA GLN A 116 9.42 -0.73 -11.62
C GLN A 116 9.15 -0.16 -10.24
N SER A 117 7.98 0.46 -10.12
CA SER A 117 7.50 1.07 -8.88
C SER A 117 6.52 0.15 -8.16
N PHE A 118 6.66 0.07 -6.85
CA PHE A 118 5.85 -0.77 -5.97
C PHE A 118 5.33 0.05 -4.80
N MET A 119 4.17 -0.33 -4.25
CA MET A 119 3.63 0.33 -3.07
C MET A 119 4.46 0.02 -1.84
N SER A 120 4.90 1.06 -1.13
CA SER A 120 5.56 0.89 0.16
C SER A 120 4.54 0.63 1.28
N HIS A 121 3.33 1.18 1.16
CA HIS A 121 2.25 1.08 2.16
C HIS A 121 1.03 0.35 1.60
N THR A 122 0.22 -0.21 2.49
CA THR A 122 -1.10 -0.74 2.13
C THR A 122 -2.03 0.44 1.83
N LEU A 123 -2.73 0.40 0.70
CA LEU A 123 -3.54 1.52 0.20
C LEU A 123 -4.97 1.05 -0.10
N GLN A 124 -5.92 1.96 0.04
CA GLN A 124 -7.29 1.75 -0.41
C GLN A 124 -7.44 2.18 -1.87
N VAL A 125 -8.26 1.46 -2.63
CA VAL A 125 -8.66 1.89 -3.96
C VAL A 125 -9.68 3.00 -3.83
N SER A 126 -9.40 4.17 -4.40
CA SER A 126 -10.29 5.32 -4.35
C SER A 126 -11.35 5.27 -5.44
N GLU A 127 -10.94 4.91 -6.67
CA GLU A 127 -11.85 4.86 -7.82
C GLU A 127 -11.31 3.92 -8.91
N ARG A 128 -12.22 3.31 -9.65
CA ARG A 128 -11.92 2.63 -10.92
C ARG A 128 -11.81 3.68 -12.03
N ILE A 129 -10.74 3.62 -12.80
CA ILE A 129 -10.55 4.49 -13.97
C ILE A 129 -11.05 3.75 -15.21
N GLY A 130 -12.18 4.23 -15.76
CA GLY A 130 -12.73 3.69 -16.99
C GLY A 130 -11.85 3.99 -18.21
N PRO A 131 -11.89 3.16 -19.26
CA PRO A 131 -11.15 3.42 -20.50
C PRO A 131 -11.54 4.75 -21.17
N ALA A 132 -12.79 5.18 -21.03
CA ALA A 132 -13.27 6.48 -21.56
C ALA A 132 -12.71 7.69 -20.80
N SER A 133 -12.51 7.59 -19.48
CA SER A 133 -11.89 8.65 -18.66
C SER A 133 -10.39 8.83 -18.94
N LEU A 134 -9.74 7.86 -19.59
CA LEU A 134 -8.33 7.92 -19.98
C LEU A 134 -8.10 8.71 -21.28
N ALA A 135 -9.16 8.92 -22.08
CA ALA A 135 -9.08 9.63 -23.34
C ALA A 135 -9.31 11.15 -23.21
N ASN A 136 -9.95 11.62 -22.13
CA ASN A 136 -10.57 12.95 -22.08
C ASN A 136 -10.20 13.84 -20.88
N ARG A 137 -9.22 13.48 -20.06
CA ARG A 137 -8.75 14.39 -18.99
C ARG A 137 -7.33 14.87 -19.25
N PRO A 138 -7.14 16.05 -19.89
CA PRO A 138 -5.91 16.79 -19.68
C PRO A 138 -5.85 17.16 -18.20
N PHE A 139 -4.66 17.01 -17.63
CA PHE A 139 -4.35 17.21 -16.22
C PHE A 139 -4.83 18.60 -15.75
N GLU A 140 -5.96 18.68 -15.05
CA GLU A 140 -6.26 19.86 -14.23
C GLU A 140 -5.37 19.77 -12.98
N ILE A 141 -4.24 20.46 -13.05
CA ILE A 141 -3.49 20.91 -11.89
C ILE A 141 -4.36 22.01 -11.26
N ARG A 142 -4.89 21.78 -10.06
CA ARG A 142 -5.37 22.84 -9.18
C ARG A 142 -4.35 23.04 -8.07
#